data_AF-A0A7M3X5T5-F1
#
_entry.id   AF-A0A7M3X5T5-F1
#
_cell.length_a   1.000
_cell.length_b   1.000
_cell.length_c   1.000
_cell.angle_alpha   90.00
_cell.angle_beta   90.00
_cell.angle_gamma   90.00
#
_symmetry.space_group_name_H-M   'P 1'
#
loop_
_entity.id
_entity.type
_entity.pdbx_description
1 polymer ?
#
loop_
_entity_poly.entity_id
_entity_poly.type
_entity_poly.pdbx_seq_one_letter_code
_entity_poly.pdbx_strand_id
1 'polypeptide(L)'
;MGAEMGITAMIPDMTIGQLMNEASARWGEIWDPHAARMTLLMLCPRKERKMMELHGDMIDHGQPVISVFHRPRAEAHLLKEQGFDPRSASFMFVNIATADMGPWMQQLINNEGWLRNAIQLASTPFSVGLPSQRPFEAVQTLCFRHPSLSALERYFLPFPAESLPGKCFVSLPRRAAAEMARQQAEVLGVGRLEKPAPPEPVAPPVSAPVQESREDPPEQSTPEAAPDPPVEESPAVEEANTPAEQTAVPLPPGS
;
A
#
# COMPACT_ATOMS: atom_id res chain seq x y z
N MET A 1 2.52 -0.32 -24.61
CA MET A 1 1.58 -1.06 -23.76
C MET A 1 1.73 -0.53 -22.35
N GLY A 2 0.64 -0.16 -21.67
CA GLY A 2 0.69 0.04 -20.22
C GLY A 2 0.68 -1.32 -19.53
N ALA A 3 1.39 -1.45 -18.40
CA ALA A 3 1.26 -2.62 -17.55
C ALA A 3 -0.03 -2.49 -16.73
N GLU A 4 -1.02 -3.36 -16.97
CA GLU A 4 -2.18 -3.51 -16.09
C GLU A 4 -1.65 -4.08 -14.75
N MET A 5 -1.66 -3.24 -13.71
CA MET A 5 -1.20 -3.61 -12.36
C MET A 5 -2.19 -4.58 -11.71
N GLY A 6 -1.76 -5.30 -10.66
CA GLY A 6 -2.72 -6.01 -9.81
C GLY A 6 -3.62 -5.02 -9.06
N ILE A 7 -4.73 -5.50 -8.53
CA ILE A 7 -5.66 -4.67 -7.74
C ILE A 7 -5.84 -5.29 -6.36
N THR A 8 -5.49 -4.51 -5.33
CA THR A 8 -5.72 -4.85 -3.92
C THR A 8 -6.97 -4.16 -3.38
N ALA A 9 -8.00 -4.95 -3.09
CA ALA A 9 -9.23 -4.51 -2.45
C ALA A 9 -9.09 -4.50 -0.92
N MET A 10 -9.58 -3.45 -0.25
CA MET A 10 -9.65 -3.37 1.20
C MET A 10 -11.07 -3.71 1.68
N ILE A 11 -11.19 -4.76 2.49
CA ILE A 11 -12.46 -5.24 3.06
C ILE A 11 -12.41 -5.02 4.58
N PRO A 12 -13.26 -4.13 5.15
CA PRO A 12 -13.27 -3.86 6.58
C PRO A 12 -13.95 -5.00 7.36
N ASP A 13 -13.61 -5.07 8.65
CA ASP A 13 -14.29 -5.87 9.69
C ASP A 13 -14.50 -7.36 9.33
N MET A 14 -13.53 -7.92 8.62
CA MET A 14 -13.45 -9.33 8.24
C MET A 14 -12.26 -10.04 8.88
N THR A 15 -12.29 -11.37 8.81
CA THR A 15 -11.18 -12.26 9.15
C THR A 15 -10.70 -12.98 7.89
N ILE A 16 -9.46 -13.48 7.88
CA ILE A 16 -8.96 -14.32 6.78
C ILE A 16 -9.84 -15.57 6.63
N GLY A 17 -10.27 -16.19 7.74
CA GLY A 17 -11.12 -17.38 7.75
C GLY A 17 -12.49 -17.16 7.09
N GLN A 18 -13.16 -16.04 7.35
CA GLN A 18 -14.40 -15.68 6.64
C GLN A 18 -14.16 -15.52 5.14
N LEU A 19 -13.11 -14.79 4.74
CA LEU A 19 -12.81 -14.57 3.33
C LEU A 19 -12.39 -15.86 2.60
N MET A 20 -11.75 -16.82 3.27
CA MET A 20 -11.49 -18.16 2.72
C MET A 20 -12.77 -18.99 2.58
N ASN A 21 -13.67 -18.96 3.56
CA ASN A 21 -14.95 -19.68 3.50
C ASN A 21 -15.88 -19.14 2.40
N GLU A 22 -15.82 -17.83 2.14
CA GLU A 22 -16.62 -17.15 1.11
C GLU A 22 -15.91 -17.12 -0.26
N ALA A 23 -14.67 -17.61 -0.36
CA ALA A 23 -13.77 -17.38 -1.49
C ALA A 23 -14.33 -17.84 -2.85
N SER A 24 -14.84 -19.07 -2.93
CA SER A 24 -15.42 -19.59 -4.18
C SER A 24 -16.64 -18.80 -4.66
N ALA A 25 -17.39 -18.18 -3.75
CA ALA A 25 -18.53 -17.31 -4.09
C ALA A 25 -18.09 -15.88 -4.43
N ARG A 26 -16.97 -15.41 -3.88
CA ARG A 26 -16.42 -14.06 -4.11
C ARG A 26 -15.55 -13.94 -5.37
N TRP A 27 -14.84 -15.00 -5.73
CA TRP A 27 -13.80 -14.98 -6.76
C TRP A 27 -13.95 -16.08 -7.82
N GLY A 28 -14.91 -17.00 -7.68
CA GLY A 28 -15.24 -18.00 -8.71
C GLY A 28 -14.02 -18.77 -9.21
N GLU A 29 -13.84 -18.81 -10.53
CA GLU A 29 -12.74 -19.52 -11.22
C GLU A 29 -11.33 -19.00 -10.87
N ILE A 30 -11.21 -17.81 -10.29
CA ILE A 30 -9.92 -17.26 -9.82
C ILE A 30 -9.44 -18.02 -8.57
N TRP A 31 -10.36 -18.60 -7.78
CA TRP A 31 -10.03 -19.32 -6.56
C TRP A 31 -10.06 -20.83 -6.77
N ASP A 32 -8.91 -21.47 -6.59
CA ASP A 32 -8.81 -22.94 -6.56
C ASP A 32 -9.02 -23.44 -5.11
N PRO A 33 -10.13 -24.15 -4.81
CA PRO A 33 -10.38 -24.71 -3.48
C PRO A 33 -9.47 -25.89 -3.13
N HIS A 34 -8.68 -26.41 -4.08
CA HIS A 34 -7.71 -27.48 -3.88
C HIS A 34 -6.26 -26.98 -3.80
N ALA A 35 -6.01 -25.69 -4.03
CA ALA A 35 -4.69 -25.10 -3.88
C ALA A 35 -4.21 -25.24 -2.42
N ALA A 36 -2.99 -25.74 -2.23
CA ALA A 36 -2.36 -25.72 -0.91
C ALA A 36 -2.09 -24.26 -0.51
N ARG A 37 -2.57 -23.85 0.69
CA ARG A 37 -2.42 -22.49 1.22
C ARG A 37 -1.77 -22.50 2.60
N MET A 38 -1.11 -21.41 2.94
CA MET A 38 -0.54 -21.21 4.28
C MET A 38 -0.69 -19.76 4.74
N THR A 39 -0.85 -19.57 6.05
CA THR A 39 -0.80 -18.26 6.69
C THR A 39 0.59 -18.03 7.30
N LEU A 40 1.31 -17.05 6.77
CA LEU A 40 2.63 -16.64 7.23
C LEU A 40 2.58 -15.25 7.90
N LEU A 41 3.62 -14.91 8.65
CA LEU A 41 3.80 -13.59 9.26
C LEU A 41 4.79 -12.76 8.45
N MET A 42 4.50 -11.48 8.27
CA MET A 42 5.40 -10.47 7.72
C MET A 42 5.60 -9.34 8.74
N LEU A 43 6.86 -8.96 8.96
CA LEU A 43 7.27 -7.88 9.86
C LEU A 43 7.90 -6.75 9.03
N CYS A 44 7.22 -5.62 8.92
CA CYS A 44 7.72 -4.42 8.24
C CYS A 44 7.80 -3.22 9.21
N PRO A 45 8.75 -2.29 9.05
CA PRO A 45 8.72 -0.98 9.69
C PRO A 45 7.37 -0.28 9.49
N ARG A 46 6.90 0.46 10.50
CA ARG A 46 5.58 1.12 10.42
C ARG A 46 5.42 2.12 9.28
N LYS A 47 6.52 2.74 8.84
CA LYS A 47 6.56 3.65 7.68
C LYS A 47 6.26 2.94 6.35
N GLU A 48 6.63 1.67 6.21
CA GLU A 48 6.43 0.87 4.99
C GLU A 48 5.08 0.18 4.93
N ARG A 49 4.27 0.27 6.00
CA ARG A 49 2.93 -0.35 6.07
C ARG A 49 2.09 -0.10 4.82
N LYS A 50 2.07 1.13 4.29
CA LYS A 50 1.23 1.49 3.14
C LYS A 50 1.73 0.90 1.81
N MET A 51 3.03 0.62 1.70
CA MET A 51 3.58 -0.18 0.59
C MET A 51 3.15 -1.64 0.74
N MET A 52 3.30 -2.22 1.93
CA MET A 52 2.87 -3.61 2.19
C MET A 52 1.36 -3.83 1.98
N GLU A 53 0.52 -2.84 2.27
CA GLU A 53 -0.92 -2.85 1.97
C GLU A 53 -1.27 -2.98 0.48
N LEU A 54 -0.32 -2.75 -0.43
CA LEU A 54 -0.49 -2.79 -1.89
C LEU A 54 0.56 -3.69 -2.59
N HIS A 55 1.35 -4.47 -1.83
CA HIS A 55 2.48 -5.25 -2.35
C HIS A 55 2.09 -6.17 -3.51
N GLY A 56 0.92 -6.82 -3.41
CA GLY A 56 0.41 -7.73 -4.42
C GLY A 56 0.15 -7.10 -5.79
N ASP A 57 -0.09 -5.78 -5.86
CA ASP A 57 -0.30 -5.08 -7.14
C ASP A 57 0.96 -5.15 -8.04
N MET A 58 2.13 -5.21 -7.39
CA MET A 58 3.45 -5.30 -8.01
C MET A 58 3.91 -6.74 -8.29
N ILE A 59 3.24 -7.74 -7.71
CA ILE A 59 3.53 -9.17 -7.93
C ILE A 59 2.66 -9.73 -9.07
N ASP A 60 3.18 -10.72 -9.80
CA ASP A 60 2.36 -11.59 -10.64
C ASP A 60 2.11 -12.90 -9.88
N HIS A 61 0.85 -13.17 -9.53
CA HIS A 61 0.43 -14.30 -8.69
C HIS A 61 -0.86 -14.92 -9.23
N GLY A 62 -1.01 -16.24 -9.08
CA GLY A 62 -2.10 -17.02 -9.67
C GLY A 62 -3.37 -17.10 -8.82
N GLN A 63 -3.26 -17.07 -7.50
CA GLN A 63 -4.40 -17.15 -6.57
C GLN A 63 -4.62 -15.83 -5.81
N PRO A 64 -5.87 -15.52 -5.37
CA PRO A 64 -6.12 -14.38 -4.48
C PRO A 64 -5.30 -14.48 -3.19
N VAL A 65 -4.65 -13.37 -2.80
CA VAL A 65 -3.82 -13.31 -1.58
C VAL A 65 -4.49 -12.42 -0.55
N ILE A 66 -4.81 -13.00 0.61
CA ILE A 66 -5.58 -12.35 1.67
C ILE A 66 -4.61 -11.97 2.79
N SER A 67 -4.65 -10.74 3.27
CA SER A 67 -3.79 -10.30 4.37
C SER A 67 -4.51 -9.44 5.40
N VAL A 68 -4.07 -9.48 6.66
CA VAL A 68 -4.61 -8.65 7.74
C VAL A 68 -3.49 -8.16 8.66
N PHE A 69 -3.55 -6.88 9.04
CA PHE A 69 -2.59 -6.32 9.99
C PHE A 69 -3.09 -6.47 11.42
N HIS A 70 -2.41 -7.28 12.23
CA HIS A 70 -2.62 -7.28 13.68
C HIS A 70 -1.86 -6.13 14.35
N ARG A 71 -2.38 -5.67 15.49
CA ARG A 71 -1.71 -4.69 16.36
C ARG A 71 -1.83 -5.16 17.82
N PRO A 72 -0.77 -5.72 18.41
CA PRO A 72 -0.73 -6.08 19.82
C PRO A 72 -1.20 -4.93 20.71
N ARG A 73 -2.06 -5.25 21.68
CA ARG A 73 -2.64 -4.32 22.66
C ARG A 73 -2.24 -4.73 24.07
N ALA A 74 -2.90 -5.72 24.64
CA ALA A 74 -2.57 -6.24 25.96
C ALA A 74 -1.29 -7.09 25.89
N GLU A 75 -1.14 -7.87 24.82
CA GLU A 75 -0.04 -8.76 24.47
C GLU A 75 1.30 -8.02 24.28
N ALA A 76 1.28 -6.68 24.18
CA ALA A 76 2.44 -5.86 23.88
C ALA A 76 3.54 -5.87 24.96
N HIS A 77 3.29 -6.40 26.17
CA HIS A 77 4.34 -6.61 27.18
C HIS A 77 5.14 -7.90 26.91
N LEU A 78 4.47 -8.99 26.52
CA LEU A 78 5.09 -10.29 26.17
C LEU A 78 6.08 -10.21 25.00
N LEU A 79 5.97 -9.17 24.17
CA LEU A 79 6.93 -8.86 23.10
C LEU A 79 8.16 -8.11 23.63
N LYS A 80 7.97 -7.18 24.57
CA LYS A 80 9.06 -6.48 25.25
C LYS A 80 9.89 -7.41 26.14
N GLU A 81 9.25 -8.41 26.74
CA GLU A 81 9.90 -9.48 27.50
C GLU A 81 10.82 -10.34 26.61
N GLN A 82 10.50 -10.46 25.31
CA GLN A 82 11.37 -11.04 24.28
C GLN A 82 12.37 -10.02 23.68
N GLY A 83 12.51 -8.82 24.26
CA GLY A 83 13.38 -7.76 23.75
C GLY A 83 12.89 -7.07 22.47
N PHE A 84 11.67 -7.34 22.00
CA PHE A 84 11.12 -6.79 20.77
C PHE A 84 10.21 -5.58 21.07
N ASP A 85 10.53 -4.40 20.54
CA ASP A 85 9.62 -3.24 20.66
C ASP A 85 8.44 -3.35 19.66
N PRO A 86 7.17 -3.43 20.14
CA PRO A 86 6.01 -3.49 19.27
C PRO A 86 5.74 -2.18 18.52
N ARG A 87 6.42 -1.06 18.86
CA ARG A 87 6.27 0.23 18.18
C ARG A 87 7.13 0.37 16.93
N SER A 88 8.22 -0.38 16.81
CA SER A 88 9.08 -0.45 15.61
C SER A 88 8.35 -1.02 14.38
N ALA A 89 7.54 -2.08 14.57
CA ALA A 89 6.98 -2.89 13.51
C ALA A 89 5.46 -2.73 13.30
N SER A 90 5.03 -3.12 12.11
CA SER A 90 3.69 -3.62 11.80
C SER A 90 3.75 -5.13 11.66
N PHE A 91 2.68 -5.82 12.09
CA PHE A 91 2.58 -7.27 12.05
C PHE A 91 1.47 -7.66 11.07
N MET A 92 1.82 -8.29 9.96
CA MET A 92 0.92 -8.59 8.85
C MET A 92 0.83 -10.10 8.66
N PHE A 93 -0.35 -10.68 8.88
CA PHE A 93 -0.60 -12.06 8.47
C PHE A 93 -0.98 -12.07 7.01
N VAL A 94 -0.40 -12.99 6.25
CA VAL A 94 -0.68 -13.17 4.82
C VAL A 94 -1.01 -14.63 4.58
N ASN A 95 -2.20 -14.90 4.06
CA ASN A 95 -2.65 -16.20 3.61
C ASN A 95 -2.53 -16.27 2.08
N ILE A 96 -1.64 -17.14 1.61
CA ILE A 96 -1.20 -17.24 0.23
C ILE A 96 -1.18 -18.70 -0.22
N ALA A 97 -1.39 -18.96 -1.51
CA ALA A 97 -1.15 -20.27 -2.10
C ALA A 97 0.36 -20.57 -2.09
N THR A 98 0.76 -21.80 -1.79
CA THR A 98 2.18 -22.16 -1.63
C THR A 98 2.99 -22.01 -2.91
N ALA A 99 2.33 -22.06 -4.09
CA ALA A 99 2.93 -21.77 -5.39
C ALA A 99 3.32 -20.28 -5.55
N ASP A 100 2.48 -19.37 -5.07
CA ASP A 100 2.66 -17.92 -5.21
C ASP A 100 3.66 -17.33 -4.21
N MET A 101 3.97 -18.06 -3.13
CA MET A 101 4.93 -17.62 -2.10
C MET A 101 6.31 -17.27 -2.68
N GLY A 102 6.76 -17.99 -3.72
CA GLY A 102 8.03 -17.73 -4.39
C GLY A 102 8.08 -16.32 -5.02
N PRO A 103 7.25 -16.04 -6.06
CA PRO A 103 7.12 -14.71 -6.66
C PRO A 103 6.85 -13.60 -5.63
N TRP A 104 5.93 -13.84 -4.67
CA TRP A 104 5.54 -12.85 -3.67
C TRP A 104 6.69 -12.38 -2.77
N MET A 105 7.61 -13.28 -2.42
CA MET A 105 8.76 -12.96 -1.57
C MET A 105 10.03 -12.61 -2.34
N GLN A 106 10.09 -12.85 -3.66
CA GLN A 106 11.31 -12.75 -4.47
C GLN A 106 11.93 -11.35 -4.44
N GLN A 107 11.14 -10.29 -4.65
CA GLN A 107 11.63 -8.91 -4.57
C GLN A 107 12.16 -8.59 -3.17
N LEU A 108 11.36 -8.91 -2.15
CA LEU A 108 11.65 -8.57 -0.76
C LEU A 108 12.96 -9.21 -0.29
N ILE A 109 13.19 -10.49 -0.62
CA ILE A 109 14.42 -11.20 -0.26
C ILE A 109 15.61 -10.70 -1.09
N ASN A 110 15.48 -10.64 -2.42
CA ASN A 110 16.62 -10.42 -3.31
C ASN A 110 17.06 -8.96 -3.41
N ASN A 111 16.12 -8.01 -3.37
CA ASN A 111 16.37 -6.60 -3.62
C ASN A 111 16.38 -5.78 -2.32
N GLU A 112 15.54 -6.15 -1.34
CA GLU A 112 15.38 -5.44 -0.07
C GLU A 112 16.02 -6.17 1.12
N GLY A 113 16.60 -7.36 0.90
CA GLY A 113 17.34 -8.11 1.93
C GLY A 113 16.48 -8.67 3.06
N TRP A 114 15.18 -8.90 2.84
CA TRP A 114 14.29 -9.47 3.86
C TRP A 114 14.74 -10.87 4.29
N LEU A 115 14.67 -11.10 5.60
CA LEU A 115 15.19 -12.30 6.24
C LEU A 115 14.03 -13.24 6.59
N ARG A 116 14.18 -14.52 6.21
CA ARG A 116 13.25 -15.60 6.54
C ARG A 116 13.67 -16.27 7.85
N ASN A 117 12.73 -16.40 8.79
CA ASN A 117 12.85 -17.26 9.97
C ASN A 117 11.57 -18.10 10.15
N ALA A 118 11.59 -19.07 11.07
CA ALA A 118 10.38 -19.69 11.58
C ALA A 118 9.90 -18.91 12.82
N ILE A 119 8.60 -18.94 13.11
CA ILE A 119 8.01 -18.34 14.31
C ILE A 119 6.92 -19.24 14.88
N GLN A 120 6.80 -19.27 16.21
CA GLN A 120 5.69 -19.90 16.90
C GLN A 120 4.56 -18.90 17.12
N LEU A 121 3.38 -19.15 16.56
CA LEU A 121 2.15 -18.46 16.92
C LEU A 121 1.55 -19.17 18.14
N ALA A 122 1.33 -18.45 19.23
CA ALA A 122 0.82 -19.01 20.48
C ALA A 122 -0.40 -18.25 21.00
N SER A 123 -1.27 -18.94 21.71
CA SER A 123 -2.32 -18.29 22.50
C SER A 123 -1.72 -17.33 23.51
N THR A 124 -2.33 -16.16 23.68
CA THR A 124 -2.05 -15.26 24.78
C THR A 124 -2.29 -15.99 26.12
N PRO A 125 -1.37 -15.90 27.10
CA PRO A 125 -1.56 -16.50 28.41
C PRO A 125 -2.76 -15.90 29.17
N PHE A 126 -3.47 -16.72 29.94
CA PHE A 126 -4.60 -16.27 30.76
C PHE A 126 -4.25 -15.16 31.77
N SER A 127 -3.00 -15.05 32.20
CA SER A 127 -2.49 -13.97 33.06
C SER A 127 -2.61 -12.57 32.45
N VAL A 128 -2.78 -12.45 31.13
CA VAL A 128 -3.01 -11.17 30.43
C VAL A 128 -4.46 -10.68 30.57
N GLY A 129 -5.39 -11.55 30.99
CA GLY A 129 -6.75 -11.16 31.38
C GLY A 129 -7.66 -10.70 30.23
N LEU A 130 -7.40 -11.10 28.98
CA LEU A 130 -8.24 -10.75 27.83
C LEU A 130 -9.61 -11.47 27.90
N PRO A 131 -10.75 -10.77 28.09
CA PRO A 131 -12.03 -11.43 28.37
C PRO A 131 -12.60 -12.25 27.21
N SER A 132 -12.19 -11.94 25.97
CA SER A 132 -12.70 -12.56 24.74
C SER A 132 -11.76 -13.57 24.10
N GLN A 133 -10.58 -13.84 24.69
CA GLN A 133 -9.59 -14.71 24.06
C GLN A 133 -10.10 -16.16 23.90
N ARG A 134 -9.74 -16.79 22.77
CA ARG A 134 -9.97 -18.22 22.52
C ARG A 134 -8.62 -18.93 22.44
N PRO A 135 -8.24 -19.73 23.45
CA PRO A 135 -7.03 -20.54 23.40
C PRO A 135 -7.01 -21.46 22.18
N PHE A 136 -5.81 -21.62 21.62
CA PHE A 136 -5.53 -22.48 20.47
C PHE A 136 -4.14 -23.12 20.62
N GLU A 137 -3.93 -24.23 19.92
CA GLU A 137 -2.64 -24.94 19.90
C GLU A 137 -1.54 -24.09 19.25
N ALA A 138 -0.31 -24.16 19.75
CA ALA A 138 0.77 -23.33 19.25
C ALA A 138 1.31 -23.83 17.89
N VAL A 139 1.13 -23.04 16.83
CA VAL A 139 1.46 -23.40 15.45
C VAL A 139 2.80 -22.80 15.04
N GLN A 140 3.71 -23.60 14.47
CA GLN A 140 4.93 -23.10 13.84
C GLN A 140 4.65 -22.70 12.40
N THR A 141 4.99 -21.46 12.01
CA THR A 141 4.85 -20.96 10.63
C THR A 141 6.08 -20.18 10.18
N LEU A 142 6.08 -19.70 8.94
CA LEU A 142 7.12 -18.85 8.37
C LEU A 142 6.92 -17.39 8.80
N CYS A 143 8.02 -16.72 9.07
CA CYS A 143 8.12 -15.29 9.30
C CYS A 143 9.11 -14.68 8.31
N PHE A 144 8.71 -13.61 7.62
CA PHE A 144 9.58 -12.81 6.78
C PHE A 144 9.68 -11.42 7.38
N ARG A 145 10.90 -10.95 7.67
CA ARG A 145 11.13 -9.64 8.30
C ARG A 145 12.05 -8.75 7.48
N HIS A 146 11.72 -7.46 7.41
CA HIS A 146 12.62 -6.43 6.93
C HIS A 146 13.93 -6.45 7.76
N PRO A 147 15.12 -6.29 7.15
CA PRO A 147 16.41 -6.49 7.83
C PRO A 147 16.65 -5.55 9.02
N SER A 148 16.00 -4.38 9.08
CA SER A 148 16.12 -3.44 10.21
C SER A 148 15.33 -3.82 11.47
N LEU A 149 14.58 -4.93 11.47
CA LEU A 149 13.81 -5.41 12.62
C LEU A 149 14.48 -6.63 13.23
N SER A 150 14.49 -6.72 14.56
CA SER A 150 14.96 -7.91 15.28
C SER A 150 14.23 -9.19 14.83
N ALA A 151 14.87 -10.34 15.04
CA ALA A 151 14.17 -11.61 14.97
C ALA A 151 13.12 -11.70 16.09
N LEU A 152 12.09 -12.52 15.87
CA LEU A 152 11.08 -12.84 16.88
C LEU A 152 10.76 -14.33 16.79
N GLU A 153 10.84 -15.03 17.92
CA GLU A 153 10.65 -16.48 18.01
C GLU A 153 9.21 -16.89 18.34
N ARG A 154 8.52 -16.09 19.17
CA ARG A 154 7.12 -16.33 19.54
C ARG A 154 6.26 -15.07 19.42
N TYR A 155 5.11 -15.21 18.77
CA TYR A 155 4.10 -14.18 18.68
C TYR A 155 2.80 -14.63 19.36
N PHE A 156 2.27 -13.77 20.23
CA PHE A 156 1.07 -14.06 21.02
C PHE A 156 -0.17 -13.44 20.39
N LEU A 157 -1.25 -14.22 20.33
CA LEU A 157 -2.54 -13.80 19.77
C LEU A 157 -3.71 -14.17 20.69
N PRO A 158 -4.81 -13.40 20.70
CA PRO A 158 -6.04 -13.79 21.41
C PRO A 158 -6.88 -14.84 20.67
N PHE A 159 -6.58 -15.10 19.39
CA PHE A 159 -7.27 -16.04 18.50
C PHE A 159 -6.24 -16.61 17.49
N PRO A 160 -6.52 -17.74 16.80
CA PRO A 160 -5.76 -18.14 15.61
C PRO A 160 -5.63 -17.00 14.59
N ALA A 161 -4.55 -16.96 13.82
CA ALA A 161 -4.26 -15.88 12.87
C ALA A 161 -5.39 -15.66 11.85
N GLU A 162 -6.02 -16.76 11.43
CA GLU A 162 -7.14 -16.80 10.50
C GLU A 162 -8.39 -16.12 11.06
N SER A 163 -8.52 -16.08 12.40
CA SER A 163 -9.69 -15.56 13.13
C SER A 163 -9.48 -14.12 13.65
N LEU A 164 -8.39 -13.45 13.30
CA LEU A 164 -8.13 -12.07 13.74
C LEU A 164 -9.00 -11.08 12.96
N PRO A 165 -9.91 -10.32 13.62
CA PRO A 165 -10.75 -9.35 12.95
C PRO A 165 -9.94 -8.09 12.59
N GLY A 166 -10.16 -7.55 11.40
CA GLY A 166 -9.55 -6.29 11.00
C GLY A 166 -9.87 -5.86 9.57
N LYS A 167 -9.07 -4.92 9.07
CA LYS A 167 -9.08 -4.53 7.66
C LYS A 167 -8.26 -5.55 6.89
N CYS A 168 -8.93 -6.38 6.10
CA CYS A 168 -8.30 -7.32 5.19
C CYS A 168 -7.94 -6.62 3.87
N PHE A 169 -6.76 -6.92 3.35
CA PHE A 169 -6.29 -6.48 2.05
C PHE A 169 -6.17 -7.71 1.15
N VAL A 170 -6.96 -7.75 0.09
CA VAL A 170 -7.07 -8.87 -0.85
C VAL A 170 -6.49 -8.44 -2.19
N SER A 171 -5.31 -8.96 -2.55
CA SER A 171 -4.75 -8.78 -3.88
C SER A 171 -5.33 -9.79 -4.85
N LEU A 172 -5.73 -9.34 -6.04
CA LEU A 172 -6.29 -10.15 -7.11
C LEU A 172 -5.29 -10.32 -8.28
N PRO A 173 -5.14 -11.54 -8.85
CA PRO A 173 -4.33 -11.81 -10.03
C PRO A 173 -4.58 -10.83 -11.19
N ARG A 174 -3.51 -10.34 -11.83
CA ARG A 174 -3.55 -9.26 -12.84
C ARG A 174 -4.59 -9.44 -13.94
N ARG A 175 -4.70 -10.66 -14.50
CA ARG A 175 -5.66 -10.97 -15.57
C ARG A 175 -7.11 -10.77 -15.11
N ALA A 176 -7.44 -11.28 -13.93
CA ALA A 176 -8.77 -11.14 -13.33
C ALA A 176 -9.04 -9.71 -12.84
N ALA A 177 -8.01 -9.00 -12.35
CA ALA A 177 -8.09 -7.59 -12.00
C ALA A 177 -8.46 -6.72 -13.22
N ALA A 178 -7.84 -6.97 -14.38
CA ALA A 178 -8.17 -6.30 -15.64
C ALA A 178 -9.61 -6.60 -16.11
N GLU A 179 -10.08 -7.84 -16.01
CA GLU A 179 -11.45 -8.22 -16.37
C GLU A 179 -12.50 -7.60 -15.43
N MET A 180 -12.26 -7.64 -14.12
CA MET A 180 -13.14 -6.99 -13.13
C MET A 180 -13.17 -5.47 -13.31
N ALA A 181 -12.03 -4.84 -13.63
CA ALA A 181 -11.97 -3.41 -13.95
C ALA A 181 -12.76 -3.06 -15.23
N ARG A 182 -12.73 -3.92 -16.26
CA ARG A 182 -13.54 -3.75 -17.48
C ARG A 182 -15.04 -3.86 -17.19
N GLN A 183 -15.46 -4.86 -16.42
CA GLN A 183 -16.86 -5.01 -15.99
C GLN A 183 -17.33 -3.79 -15.19
N GLN A 184 -16.50 -3.26 -14.28
CA GLN A 184 -16.83 -2.04 -13.54
C GLN A 184 -16.90 -0.80 -14.45
N ALA A 185 -15.98 -0.63 -15.40
CA ALA A 185 -16.00 0.48 -16.35
C ALA A 185 -17.23 0.45 -17.28
N GLU A 186 -17.66 -0.76 -17.70
CA GLU A 186 -18.87 -0.99 -18.48
C GLU A 186 -20.13 -0.64 -17.67
N VAL A 187 -20.24 -1.13 -16.42
CA VAL A 187 -21.37 -0.84 -15.52
C VAL A 187 -21.45 0.65 -15.12
N LEU A 188 -20.32 1.35 -14.97
CA LEU A 188 -20.30 2.79 -14.73
C LEU A 188 -20.44 3.63 -16.01
N GLY A 189 -20.54 3.02 -17.19
CA GLY A 189 -20.75 3.70 -18.47
C GLY A 189 -19.57 4.54 -18.97
N VAL A 190 -18.39 4.47 -18.34
CA VAL A 190 -17.19 5.26 -18.66
C VAL A 190 -16.44 4.65 -19.86
N GLY A 191 -17.18 4.40 -20.93
CA GLY A 191 -16.71 3.78 -22.17
C GLY A 191 -17.17 4.50 -23.46
N ARG A 192 -18.02 5.52 -23.36
CA ARG A 192 -18.41 6.38 -24.49
C ARG A 192 -17.91 7.82 -24.32
N LEU A 193 -16.60 7.98 -24.46
CA LEU A 193 -16.10 9.21 -25.07
C LEU A 193 -16.55 9.17 -26.54
N GLU A 194 -17.64 9.89 -26.85
CA GLU A 194 -18.06 10.09 -28.23
C GLU A 194 -16.93 10.80 -28.97
N LYS A 195 -16.28 10.07 -29.89
CA LYS A 195 -15.22 10.63 -30.75
C LYS A 195 -15.83 11.81 -31.51
N PRO A 196 -15.31 13.05 -31.35
CA PRO A 196 -15.86 14.20 -32.04
C PRO A 196 -15.97 13.91 -33.54
N ALA A 197 -17.14 14.12 -34.11
CA ALA A 197 -17.39 13.85 -35.52
C ALA A 197 -16.37 14.65 -36.35
N PRO A 198 -15.66 14.02 -37.31
CA PRO A 198 -14.81 14.77 -38.23
C PRO A 198 -15.65 15.83 -38.95
N PRO A 199 -15.21 17.10 -39.03
CA PRO A 199 -15.94 18.11 -39.78
C PRO A 199 -16.05 17.70 -41.25
N GLU A 200 -17.21 17.95 -41.86
CA GLU A 200 -17.50 17.51 -43.22
C GLU A 200 -16.53 18.16 -44.24
N PRO A 201 -16.01 17.39 -45.22
CA PRO A 201 -15.03 17.89 -46.17
C PRO A 201 -15.68 18.76 -47.24
N VAL A 202 -15.68 20.08 -47.05
CA VAL A 202 -16.06 21.05 -48.09
C VAL A 202 -15.03 21.03 -49.21
N ALA A 203 -15.45 20.70 -50.43
CA ALA A 203 -14.57 20.57 -51.59
C ALA A 203 -14.09 21.95 -52.14
N PRO A 204 -12.86 22.05 -52.68
CA PRO A 204 -12.28 23.32 -53.12
C PRO A 204 -12.64 23.72 -54.56
N PRO A 205 -12.90 25.01 -54.84
CA PRO A 205 -12.98 25.57 -56.18
C PRO A 205 -11.66 26.19 -56.68
N VAL A 206 -11.47 26.10 -57.99
CA VAL A 206 -10.30 26.36 -58.86
C VAL A 206 -9.81 27.83 -58.91
N SER A 207 -8.57 28.03 -59.38
CA SER A 207 -7.75 29.25 -59.29
C SER A 207 -7.96 30.37 -60.35
N ALA A 208 -7.94 31.65 -59.90
CA ALA A 208 -7.32 32.86 -60.51
C ALA A 208 -7.81 33.36 -61.91
N PRO A 209 -7.40 34.56 -62.47
CA PRO A 209 -6.41 35.53 -61.98
C PRO A 209 -6.66 37.08 -62.21
N VAL A 210 -5.76 37.92 -61.66
CA VAL A 210 -5.33 39.35 -61.93
C VAL A 210 -6.29 40.57 -62.07
N GLN A 211 -5.81 41.67 -61.45
CA GLN A 211 -5.87 43.13 -61.73
C GLN A 211 -6.71 44.00 -60.76
N GLU A 212 -6.35 45.22 -60.37
CA GLU A 212 -5.13 46.08 -60.37
C GLU A 212 -5.58 47.50 -59.95
N SER A 213 -4.90 48.12 -58.96
CA SER A 213 -4.86 49.56 -58.53
C SER A 213 -5.14 49.74 -57.03
N ARG A 214 -4.50 50.65 -56.26
CA ARG A 214 -3.55 51.74 -56.59
C ARG A 214 -2.80 52.27 -55.35
N GLU A 215 -1.61 52.85 -55.60
CA GLU A 215 -0.92 53.92 -54.82
C GLU A 215 -0.41 53.62 -53.38
N ASP A 216 0.55 54.45 -52.92
CA ASP A 216 1.67 54.12 -51.98
C ASP A 216 1.85 55.19 -50.84
N PRO A 217 2.77 55.02 -49.86
CA PRO A 217 2.78 55.75 -48.56
C PRO A 217 3.66 57.03 -48.53
N PRO A 218 3.81 57.74 -47.38
CA PRO A 218 4.76 57.38 -46.30
C PRO A 218 4.08 57.39 -44.90
N GLU A 219 4.69 57.36 -43.71
CA GLU A 219 6.04 57.79 -43.25
C GLU A 219 6.46 57.08 -41.93
N GLN A 220 7.72 57.25 -41.49
CA GLN A 220 8.36 56.48 -40.42
C GLN A 220 8.48 57.24 -39.08
N SER A 221 8.49 56.52 -37.95
CA SER A 221 9.22 56.90 -36.73
C SER A 221 9.51 55.70 -35.82
N THR A 222 10.74 55.66 -35.31
CA THR A 222 11.35 54.65 -34.42
C THR A 222 12.31 55.38 -33.46
N PRO A 223 13.07 54.72 -32.56
CA PRO A 223 12.80 53.58 -31.66
C PRO A 223 13.11 53.93 -30.17
N GLU A 224 12.78 53.04 -29.22
CA GLU A 224 13.46 52.81 -27.90
C GLU A 224 12.66 51.72 -27.13
N ALA A 225 13.18 50.91 -26.19
CA ALA A 225 14.52 50.33 -25.96
C ALA A 225 14.39 49.12 -24.99
N ALA A 226 15.44 48.31 -24.87
CA ALA A 226 15.62 47.20 -23.91
C ALA A 226 17.02 47.34 -23.23
N PRO A 227 17.44 46.56 -22.19
CA PRO A 227 16.86 45.32 -21.64
C PRO A 227 16.92 45.17 -20.07
N ASP A 228 16.71 43.93 -19.60
CA ASP A 228 16.88 43.31 -18.25
C ASP A 228 18.30 43.42 -17.57
N PRO A 229 18.52 42.94 -16.31
CA PRO A 229 17.61 42.34 -15.31
C PRO A 229 17.50 43.21 -14.00
N PRO A 230 18.04 42.95 -12.76
CA PRO A 230 18.91 41.90 -12.19
C PRO A 230 18.17 40.87 -11.28
N VAL A 231 18.70 40.50 -10.09
CA VAL A 231 18.27 39.39 -9.19
C VAL A 231 18.40 39.77 -7.69
N GLU A 232 17.67 39.06 -6.82
CA GLU A 232 17.89 38.85 -5.35
C GLU A 232 17.75 40.02 -4.36
N GLU A 233 16.83 39.89 -3.37
CA GLU A 233 17.20 39.82 -1.93
C GLU A 233 16.04 39.43 -0.99
N SER A 234 16.40 39.03 0.24
CA SER A 234 15.61 38.79 1.47
C SER A 234 16.63 38.74 2.64
N PRO A 235 16.29 38.82 3.96
CA PRO A 235 14.97 38.89 4.61
C PRO A 235 14.84 39.95 5.75
N ALA A 236 13.67 40.04 6.39
CA ALA A 236 13.38 40.64 7.71
C ALA A 236 11.92 40.30 8.09
N VAL A 237 11.45 40.06 9.32
CA VAL A 237 11.98 39.84 10.70
C VAL A 237 11.03 38.77 11.35
N GLU A 238 11.15 38.22 12.57
CA GLU A 238 11.50 38.82 13.87
C GLU A 238 11.84 37.74 14.94
N GLU A 239 12.85 38.05 15.76
CA GLU A 239 13.28 37.52 17.08
C GLU A 239 13.26 36.02 17.46
N ALA A 240 14.14 35.70 18.42
CA ALA A 240 14.34 34.38 19.00
C ALA A 240 14.35 34.46 20.54
N ASN A 241 13.99 33.37 21.23
CA ASN A 241 14.36 33.23 22.64
C ASN A 241 14.43 31.77 23.12
N THR A 242 15.63 31.36 23.55
CA THR A 242 15.99 30.19 24.37
C THR A 242 17.50 30.29 24.65
N PRO A 243 18.08 29.65 25.69
CA PRO A 243 17.49 28.69 26.62
C PRO A 243 17.51 29.15 28.10
N ALA A 244 16.92 28.33 28.97
CA ALA A 244 17.16 28.40 30.42
C ALA A 244 17.42 26.99 30.98
N GLU A 245 18.60 26.82 31.59
CA GLU A 245 19.08 25.58 32.21
C GLU A 245 18.66 25.54 33.68
N GLN A 246 18.09 24.43 34.16
CA GLN A 246 17.93 24.13 35.60
C GLN A 246 18.11 22.63 35.89
N THR A 247 18.81 22.30 36.97
CA THR A 247 19.36 20.97 37.23
C THR A 247 19.16 20.55 38.70
N ALA A 248 18.57 19.37 38.93
CA ALA A 248 18.29 18.75 40.26
C ALA A 248 17.29 19.55 41.15
N VAL A 249 16.70 19.05 42.26
CA VAL A 249 16.99 17.92 43.18
C VAL A 249 15.67 17.20 43.58
N PRO A 250 15.64 15.87 43.85
CA PRO A 250 14.42 15.15 44.27
C PRO A 250 14.10 15.26 45.77
N LEU A 251 12.86 14.89 46.14
CA LEU A 251 12.33 14.83 47.53
C LEU A 251 11.53 13.51 47.78
N PRO A 252 11.29 13.12 49.04
CA PRO A 252 11.17 11.70 49.45
C PRO A 252 9.76 11.08 49.35
N PRO A 253 9.64 9.73 49.44
CA PRO A 253 8.36 9.06 49.64
C PRO A 253 7.72 9.40 50.99
N GLY A 254 6.39 9.36 51.05
CA GLY A 254 5.61 9.60 52.27
C GLY A 254 4.62 8.49 52.56
N SER A 255 4.70 7.97 53.80
CA SER A 255 3.76 7.08 54.49
C SER A 255 3.41 5.75 53.82
#